data_AF-A0A8C7Y8L8-F1
#
_entry.id   AF-A0A8C7Y8L8-F1
#
_cell.length_a   1.000
_cell.length_b   1.000
_cell.length_c   1.000
_cell.angle_alpha   90.00
_cell.angle_beta   90.00
_cell.angle_gamma   90.00
#
_symmetry.space_group_name_H-M   'P 1'
#
loop_
_entity.id
_entity.type
_entity.pdbx_description
1 polymer ?
#
loop_
_entity_poly.entity_id
_entity_poly.type
_entity_poly.pdbx_seq_one_letter_code
_entity_poly.pdbx_strand_id
1 'polypeptide(L)'
;SQPNKRKNMNDQQVKLVFSEQLSKLQTKQHQDTELLEEIRSFSKQRAAIEKEYGQVRLQKLFLSTTCSVTGNKRSVFCAWRSLVDATAQIAASRLSAAEQYRNLTGHASRSLHNAKDVRVKRGLERLQRVQGEVLDALRELHGVKKSYHRLIHITDVAREKAADAQIKARKSEHGIFHFKTGIQKMTAKLNARLKECDDRLTEIRNEYLLTVAAVNGHQQHYHSHDLPLIMKVRSLNSSSIRKSPK
;
A
#
# COMPACT_ATOMS: atom_id res chain seq x y z
N SER A 1 -10.32 -22.51 30.27
CA SER A 1 -9.65 -21.51 29.42
C SER A 1 -9.21 -22.14 28.11
N GLN A 2 -9.95 -21.88 27.03
CA GLN A 2 -9.62 -22.37 25.69
C GLN A 2 -8.40 -21.61 25.12
N PRO A 3 -7.39 -22.30 24.56
CA PRO A 3 -6.39 -21.61 23.76
C PRO A 3 -7.01 -21.25 22.41
N ASN A 4 -7.05 -19.94 22.19
CA ASN A 4 -7.57 -19.27 21.01
C ASN A 4 -6.94 -19.86 19.74
N LYS A 5 -7.75 -20.51 18.89
CA LYS A 5 -7.37 -20.91 17.53
C LYS A 5 -7.17 -19.65 16.70
N ARG A 6 -5.99 -19.02 16.81
CA ARG A 6 -5.49 -18.11 15.77
C ARG A 6 -5.44 -18.95 14.50
N LYS A 7 -6.41 -18.75 13.61
CA LYS A 7 -6.36 -19.24 12.23
C LYS A 7 -5.01 -18.77 11.69
N ASN A 8 -4.05 -19.68 11.58
CA ASN A 8 -2.83 -19.41 10.84
C ASN A 8 -3.31 -18.99 9.44
N MET A 9 -3.22 -17.70 9.12
CA MET A 9 -3.50 -17.26 7.77
C MET A 9 -2.52 -17.99 6.87
N ASN A 10 -3.03 -18.80 5.94
CA ASN A 10 -2.17 -19.52 5.02
C ASN A 10 -1.41 -18.48 4.18
N ASP A 11 -0.13 -18.71 3.87
CA ASP A 11 0.70 -17.81 3.04
C ASP A 11 -0.04 -17.35 1.77
N GLN A 12 -0.86 -18.23 1.18
CA GLN A 12 -1.69 -17.94 0.02
C GLN A 12 -2.75 -16.86 0.28
N GLN A 13 -3.37 -16.87 1.47
CA GLN A 13 -4.35 -15.85 1.87
C GLN A 13 -3.66 -14.50 2.09
N VAL A 14 -2.47 -14.48 2.71
CA VAL A 14 -1.70 -13.24 2.89
C VAL A 14 -1.31 -12.63 1.54
N LYS A 15 -0.81 -13.45 0.61
CA LYS A 15 -0.52 -13.03 -0.77
C LYS A 15 -1.75 -12.47 -1.48
N LEU A 16 -2.90 -13.13 -1.33
CA LEU A 16 -4.16 -12.67 -1.93
C LEU A 16 -4.59 -11.31 -1.37
N VAL A 17 -4.55 -11.14 -0.05
CA VAL A 17 -4.87 -9.87 0.61
C VAL A 17 -3.93 -8.76 0.16
N PHE A 18 -2.63 -9.02 0.06
CA PHE A 18 -1.65 -8.03 -0.41
C PHE A 18 -1.88 -7.63 -1.87
N SER A 19 -2.17 -8.60 -2.74
CA SER A 19 -2.54 -8.34 -4.13
C SER A 19 -3.81 -7.50 -4.24
N GLU A 20 -4.84 -7.82 -3.44
CA GLU A 20 -6.08 -7.07 -3.41
C GLU A 20 -5.86 -5.63 -2.91
N GLN A 21 -5.05 -5.44 -1.86
CA GLN A 21 -4.68 -4.12 -1.34
C GLN A 21 -3.99 -3.26 -2.40
N LEU A 22 -3.03 -3.82 -3.13
CA LEU A 22 -2.32 -3.14 -4.21
C LEU A 22 -3.27 -2.79 -5.36
N SER A 23 -4.06 -3.75 -5.82
CA SER A 23 -5.02 -3.56 -6.92
C SER A 23 -6.01 -2.44 -6.59
N LYS A 24 -6.62 -2.45 -5.40
CA LYS A 24 -7.53 -1.38 -4.96
C LYS A 24 -6.85 -0.01 -4.95
N LEU A 25 -5.62 0.07 -4.48
CA LEU A 25 -4.88 1.34 -4.41
C LEU A 25 -4.48 1.86 -5.80
N GLN A 26 -4.09 0.96 -6.71
CA GLN A 26 -3.77 1.27 -8.10
C GLN A 26 -5.00 1.75 -8.86
N THR A 27 -6.13 1.03 -8.77
CA THR A 27 -7.40 1.44 -9.38
C THR A 27 -7.83 2.82 -8.89
N LYS A 28 -7.75 3.07 -7.57
CA LYS A 28 -8.05 4.39 -7.00
C LYS A 28 -7.09 5.47 -7.54
N GLN A 29 -5.79 5.17 -7.70
CA GLN A 29 -4.85 6.14 -8.30
C GLN A 29 -5.20 6.45 -9.75
N HIS A 30 -5.55 5.43 -10.53
CA HIS A 30 -5.94 5.59 -11.92
C HIS A 30 -7.18 6.49 -12.02
N GLN A 31 -8.24 6.18 -11.28
CA GLN A 31 -9.47 6.98 -11.21
C GLN A 31 -9.21 8.44 -10.77
N ASP A 32 -8.37 8.65 -9.76
CA ASP A 32 -7.97 9.99 -9.32
C ASP A 32 -7.26 10.77 -10.44
N THR A 33 -6.50 10.09 -11.30
CA THR A 33 -5.72 10.70 -12.38
C THR A 33 -6.60 11.02 -13.58
N GLU A 34 -7.50 10.09 -13.94
CA GLU A 34 -8.53 10.30 -14.96
C GLU A 34 -9.41 11.49 -14.62
N LEU A 35 -9.92 11.57 -13.39
CA LEU A 35 -10.73 12.71 -12.93
C LEU A 35 -9.98 14.05 -13.03
N LEU A 36 -8.68 14.06 -12.75
CA LEU A 36 -7.88 15.29 -12.86
C LEU A 36 -7.68 15.71 -14.33
N GLU A 37 -7.54 14.76 -15.25
CA GLU A 37 -7.48 15.04 -16.68
C GLU A 37 -8.85 15.52 -17.22
N GLU A 38 -9.95 14.95 -16.73
CA GLU A 38 -11.31 15.44 -17.05
C GLU A 38 -11.53 16.87 -16.58
N ILE A 39 -11.17 17.19 -15.33
CA ILE A 39 -11.25 18.57 -14.79
C ILE A 39 -10.41 19.53 -15.63
N ARG A 40 -9.23 19.10 -16.06
CA ARG A 40 -8.34 19.88 -16.91
C ARG A 40 -8.95 20.14 -18.29
N SER A 41 -9.50 19.10 -18.92
CA SER A 41 -10.19 19.19 -20.22
C SER A 41 -11.41 20.12 -20.13
N PHE A 42 -12.25 19.91 -19.13
CA PHE A 42 -13.40 20.78 -18.83
C PHE A 42 -12.96 22.24 -18.63
N SER A 43 -11.96 22.49 -17.81
CA SER A 43 -11.46 23.84 -17.54
C SER A 43 -10.93 24.51 -18.80
N LYS A 44 -10.24 23.77 -19.67
CA LYS A 44 -9.75 24.28 -20.96
C LYS A 44 -10.91 24.67 -21.89
N GLN A 45 -11.94 23.83 -21.98
CA GLN A 45 -13.11 24.10 -22.81
C GLN A 45 -13.92 25.29 -22.25
N ARG A 46 -14.12 25.35 -20.93
CA ARG A 46 -14.76 26.49 -20.26
C ARG A 46 -14.00 27.78 -20.48
N ALA A 47 -12.67 27.78 -20.37
CA ALA A 47 -11.85 28.95 -20.64
C ALA A 47 -12.05 29.48 -22.08
N ALA A 48 -12.13 28.59 -23.06
CA ALA A 48 -12.36 28.97 -24.45
C ALA A 48 -13.75 29.60 -24.66
N ILE A 49 -14.81 28.97 -24.13
CA ILE A 49 -16.20 29.46 -24.24
C ILE A 49 -16.34 30.83 -23.57
N GLU A 50 -15.84 30.99 -22.35
CA GLU A 50 -15.94 32.27 -21.62
C GLU A 50 -15.16 33.38 -22.32
N LYS A 51 -13.99 33.05 -22.89
CA LYS A 51 -13.18 34.00 -23.67
C LYS A 51 -13.90 34.44 -24.94
N GLU A 52 -14.42 33.50 -25.71
CA GLU A 52 -15.15 33.80 -26.95
C GLU A 52 -16.40 34.65 -26.66
N TYR A 53 -17.16 34.29 -25.62
CA TYR A 53 -18.34 35.04 -25.22
C TYR A 53 -18.01 36.47 -24.78
N GLY A 54 -16.95 36.64 -23.99
CA GLY A 54 -16.43 37.96 -23.60
C GLY A 54 -16.00 38.79 -24.82
N GLN A 55 -15.28 38.19 -25.76
CA GLN A 55 -14.79 38.85 -26.98
C GLN A 55 -15.93 39.29 -27.91
N VAL A 56 -16.92 38.42 -28.17
CA VAL A 56 -18.10 38.77 -28.98
C VAL A 56 -18.87 39.94 -28.36
N ARG A 57 -18.97 39.97 -27.02
CA ARG A 57 -19.66 41.04 -26.31
C ARG A 57 -18.91 42.37 -26.39
N LEU A 58 -17.57 42.36 -26.28
CA LEU A 58 -16.74 43.53 -26.52
C LEU A 58 -16.86 44.03 -27.97
N GLN A 59 -16.87 43.12 -28.95
CA GLN A 59 -17.02 43.49 -30.35
C GLN A 59 -18.37 44.18 -30.60
N LYS A 60 -19.47 43.61 -30.10
CA LYS A 60 -20.80 44.24 -30.20
C LYS A 60 -20.87 45.59 -29.50
N LEU A 61 -20.22 45.73 -28.34
CA LEU A 61 -20.14 46.99 -27.61
C LEU A 61 -19.39 48.07 -28.41
N PHE A 62 -18.29 47.69 -29.05
CA PHE A 62 -17.51 48.60 -29.91
C PHE A 62 -18.35 49.14 -31.07
N LEU A 63 -19.08 48.28 -31.78
CA LEU A 63 -19.98 48.70 -32.85
C LEU A 63 -21.13 49.59 -32.33
N SER A 64 -21.65 49.30 -31.13
CA SER A 64 -22.74 50.08 -30.53
C SER A 64 -22.30 51.46 -30.03
N THR A 65 -21.03 51.64 -29.67
CA THR A 65 -20.49 52.91 -29.18
C THR A 65 -20.07 53.85 -30.32
N THR A 66 -19.82 53.32 -31.52
CA THR A 66 -19.58 54.11 -32.74
C THR A 66 -20.86 54.71 -33.35
N CYS A 67 -22.05 54.18 -33.02
CA CYS A 67 -23.33 54.77 -33.43
C CYS A 67 -23.73 55.91 -32.49
N SER A 68 -23.64 57.16 -32.96
CA SER A 68 -23.94 58.36 -32.17
C SER A 68 -25.45 58.51 -31.90
N VAL A 69 -25.83 58.68 -30.63
CA VAL A 69 -27.22 58.98 -30.24
C VAL A 69 -27.45 60.49 -30.41
N THR A 70 -27.77 60.92 -31.63
CA THR A 70 -28.11 62.32 -31.94
C THR A 70 -29.56 62.60 -31.51
N GLY A 71 -29.80 62.90 -30.23
CA GLY A 71 -31.14 63.22 -29.74
C GLY A 71 -31.19 63.73 -28.30
N ASN A 72 -31.71 64.95 -28.12
CA ASN A 72 -31.69 65.73 -26.88
C ASN A 72 -32.66 65.23 -25.80
N LYS A 73 -32.50 64.00 -25.30
CA LYS A 73 -33.21 63.48 -24.11
C LYS A 73 -32.20 62.89 -23.13
N ARG A 74 -31.74 63.70 -22.17
CA ARG A 74 -30.74 63.37 -21.13
C ARG A 74 -31.00 62.03 -20.44
N SER A 75 -32.27 61.69 -20.18
CA SER A 75 -32.69 60.40 -19.60
C SER A 75 -32.41 59.18 -20.50
N VAL A 76 -32.69 59.29 -21.81
CA VAL A 76 -32.42 58.22 -22.80
C VAL A 76 -30.92 57.99 -22.95
N PHE A 77 -30.14 59.08 -22.93
CA PHE A 77 -28.68 59.00 -22.96
C PHE A 77 -28.10 58.32 -21.70
N CYS A 78 -28.60 58.66 -20.51
CA CYS A 78 -28.20 57.99 -19.27
C CYS A 78 -28.53 56.50 -19.28
N ALA A 79 -29.73 56.13 -19.75
CA ALA A 79 -30.12 54.72 -19.87
C ALA A 79 -29.23 53.95 -20.86
N TRP A 80 -28.91 54.55 -22.02
CA TRP A 80 -27.98 53.98 -22.99
C TRP A 80 -26.58 53.80 -22.41
N ARG A 81 -26.06 54.81 -21.71
CA ARG A 81 -24.73 54.75 -21.09
C ARG A 81 -24.65 53.65 -20.02
N SER A 82 -25.65 53.54 -19.16
CA SER A 82 -25.75 52.45 -18.19
C SER A 82 -25.80 51.07 -18.84
N LEU A 83 -26.45 50.92 -20.00
CA LEU A 83 -26.49 49.66 -20.75
C LEU A 83 -25.11 49.31 -21.35
N VAL A 84 -24.40 50.30 -21.89
CA VAL A 84 -23.03 50.16 -22.41
C VAL A 84 -22.08 49.74 -21.28
N ASP A 85 -22.13 50.45 -20.14
CA ASP A 85 -21.29 50.16 -18.98
C ASP A 85 -21.59 48.77 -18.40
N ALA A 86 -22.87 48.39 -18.28
CA ALA A 86 -23.25 47.04 -17.85
C ALA A 86 -22.77 45.96 -18.82
N THR A 87 -22.81 46.22 -20.13
CA THR A 87 -22.33 45.28 -21.15
C THR A 87 -20.81 45.13 -21.11
N ALA A 88 -20.07 46.22 -20.90
CA ALA A 88 -18.63 46.21 -20.68
C ALA A 88 -18.27 45.39 -19.44
N GLN A 89 -19.00 45.59 -18.34
CA GLN A 89 -18.77 44.87 -17.08
C GLN A 89 -19.03 43.36 -17.23
N ILE A 90 -20.08 42.97 -17.95
CA ILE A 90 -20.34 41.55 -18.24
C ILE A 90 -19.22 40.96 -19.10
N ALA A 91 -18.71 41.70 -20.09
CA ALA A 91 -17.61 41.19 -20.91
C ALA A 91 -16.32 41.03 -20.10
N ALA A 92 -15.99 42.00 -19.26
CA ALA A 92 -14.84 41.95 -18.36
C ALA A 92 -14.93 40.77 -17.37
N SER A 93 -16.10 40.53 -16.78
CA SER A 93 -16.29 39.39 -15.86
C SER A 93 -16.11 38.04 -16.55
N ARG A 94 -16.55 37.91 -17.82
CA ARG A 94 -16.36 36.69 -18.63
C ARG A 94 -14.90 36.44 -18.97
N LEU A 95 -14.15 37.48 -19.33
CA LEU A 95 -12.71 37.37 -19.58
C LEU A 95 -11.94 37.01 -18.30
N SER A 96 -12.30 37.63 -17.17
CA SER A 96 -11.72 37.27 -15.86
C SER A 96 -11.98 35.81 -15.51
N ALA A 97 -13.20 35.31 -15.74
CA ALA A 97 -13.52 33.89 -15.54
C ALA A 97 -12.67 32.98 -16.46
N ALA A 98 -12.49 33.34 -17.72
CA ALA A 98 -11.64 32.60 -18.65
C ALA A 98 -10.18 32.49 -18.17
N GLU A 99 -9.63 33.57 -17.61
CA GLU A 99 -8.28 33.59 -17.03
C GLU A 99 -8.18 32.69 -15.80
N GLN A 100 -9.19 32.68 -14.94
CA GLN A 100 -9.23 31.79 -13.77
C GLN A 100 -9.20 30.31 -14.20
N TYR A 101 -10.00 29.91 -15.19
CA TYR A 101 -9.96 28.55 -15.74
C TYR A 101 -8.61 28.21 -16.40
N ARG A 102 -7.97 29.19 -17.05
CA ARG A 102 -6.62 29.02 -17.61
C ARG A 102 -5.57 28.81 -16.51
N ASN A 103 -5.68 29.51 -15.39
CA ASN A 103 -4.77 29.35 -14.26
C ASN A 103 -4.85 27.94 -13.65
N LEU A 104 -6.06 27.36 -13.56
CA LEU A 104 -6.28 25.98 -13.11
C LEU A 104 -5.62 24.93 -14.02
N THR A 105 -5.39 25.25 -15.30
CA THR A 105 -4.73 24.35 -16.26
C THR A 105 -3.25 24.69 -16.51
N GLY A 106 -2.76 25.75 -15.84
CA GLY A 106 -1.43 26.31 -16.01
C GLY A 106 -0.29 25.46 -15.46
N HIS A 107 0.94 25.98 -15.57
CA HIS A 107 2.16 25.27 -15.16
C HIS A 107 2.22 24.95 -13.67
N ALA A 108 1.77 25.85 -12.78
CA ALA A 108 1.76 25.62 -11.34
C ALA A 108 0.86 24.43 -10.96
N SER A 109 -0.34 24.36 -11.56
CA SER A 109 -1.27 23.24 -11.39
C SER A 109 -0.68 21.90 -11.87
N ARG A 110 -0.03 21.90 -13.05
CA ARG A 110 0.69 20.73 -13.58
C ARG A 110 1.83 20.27 -12.67
N SER A 111 2.61 21.20 -12.15
CA SER A 111 3.70 20.90 -11.22
C SER A 111 3.18 20.23 -9.94
N LEU A 112 2.10 20.78 -9.36
CA LEU A 112 1.43 20.20 -8.19
C LEU A 112 0.89 18.79 -8.46
N HIS A 113 0.28 18.58 -9.64
CA HIS A 113 -0.20 17.27 -10.08
C HIS A 113 0.94 16.24 -10.16
N ASN A 114 2.01 16.59 -10.87
CA ASN A 114 3.17 15.70 -11.04
C ASN A 114 3.82 15.37 -9.69
N ALA A 115 3.93 16.36 -8.80
CA ALA A 115 4.44 16.13 -7.45
C ALA A 115 3.52 15.18 -6.64
N LYS A 116 2.19 15.27 -6.82
CA LYS A 116 1.23 14.34 -6.21
C LYS A 116 1.40 12.92 -6.76
N ASP A 117 1.49 12.76 -8.08
CA ASP A 117 1.66 11.46 -8.74
C ASP A 117 2.96 10.76 -8.30
N VAL A 118 4.09 11.49 -8.31
CA VAL A 118 5.39 10.95 -7.85
C VAL A 118 5.31 10.47 -6.40
N ARG A 119 4.66 11.23 -5.51
CA ARG A 119 4.49 10.81 -4.11
C ARG A 119 3.62 9.56 -3.97
N VAL A 120 2.54 9.47 -4.73
CA VAL A 120 1.66 8.29 -4.72
C VAL A 120 2.42 7.04 -5.20
N LYS A 121 3.19 7.16 -6.28
CA LYS A 121 4.06 6.08 -6.78
C LYS A 121 5.07 5.61 -5.73
N ARG A 122 5.78 6.54 -5.08
CA ARG A 122 6.68 6.22 -3.96
C ARG A 122 5.98 5.52 -2.79
N GLY A 123 4.74 5.91 -2.50
CA GLY A 123 3.92 5.25 -1.47
C GLY A 123 3.58 3.80 -1.82
N LEU A 124 3.26 3.53 -3.09
CA LEU A 124 3.02 2.18 -3.61
C LEU A 124 4.29 1.33 -3.58
N GLU A 125 5.43 1.87 -4.03
CA GLU A 125 6.73 1.19 -3.96
C GLU A 125 7.09 0.83 -2.51
N ARG A 126 6.85 1.73 -1.55
CA ARG A 126 7.07 1.46 -0.13
C ARG A 126 6.14 0.36 0.38
N LEU A 127 4.87 0.37 -0.02
CA LEU A 127 3.93 -0.69 0.35
C LEU A 127 4.36 -2.05 -0.18
N GLN A 128 4.76 -2.12 -1.45
CA GLN A 128 5.25 -3.35 -2.07
C GLN A 128 6.50 -3.88 -1.36
N ARG A 129 7.42 -2.98 -0.96
CA ARG A 129 8.60 -3.35 -0.19
C ARG A 129 8.24 -4.01 1.15
N VAL A 130 7.41 -3.35 1.96
CA VAL A 130 7.02 -3.87 3.28
C VAL A 130 6.20 -5.16 3.15
N GLN A 131 5.31 -5.25 2.16
CA GLN A 131 4.59 -6.50 1.87
C GLN A 131 5.56 -7.63 1.47
N GLY A 132 6.61 -7.31 0.70
CA GLY A 132 7.69 -8.24 0.36
C GLY A 132 8.44 -8.76 1.59
N GLU A 133 8.83 -7.85 2.50
CA GLU A 133 9.50 -8.21 3.76
C GLU A 133 8.66 -9.17 4.63
N VAL A 134 7.34 -8.94 4.70
CA VAL A 134 6.42 -9.86 5.42
C VAL A 134 6.35 -11.23 4.73
N LEU A 135 6.31 -11.27 3.40
CA LEU A 135 6.31 -12.53 2.65
C LEU A 135 7.64 -13.29 2.77
N ASP A 136 8.76 -12.59 2.86
CA ASP A 136 10.07 -13.17 3.07
C ASP A 136 10.17 -13.82 4.44
N ALA A 137 9.71 -13.14 5.49
CA ALA A 137 9.65 -13.70 6.84
C ALA A 137 8.74 -14.94 6.94
N LEU A 138 7.60 -14.94 6.21
CA LEU A 138 6.73 -16.13 6.12
C LEU A 138 7.41 -17.30 5.42
N ARG A 139 8.18 -17.04 4.35
CA ARG A 139 8.94 -18.07 3.65
C ARG A 139 10.02 -18.69 4.54
N GLU A 140 10.73 -17.87 5.31
CA GLU A 140 11.70 -18.34 6.30
C GLU A 140 11.03 -19.23 7.36
N LEU A 141 9.90 -18.80 7.91
CA LEU A 141 9.11 -19.60 8.84
C LEU A 141 8.72 -20.95 8.26
N HIS A 142 8.27 -20.99 6.99
CA HIS A 142 7.96 -22.25 6.32
C HIS A 142 9.19 -23.17 6.21
N GLY A 143 10.36 -22.61 5.90
CA GLY A 143 11.64 -23.33 5.87
C GLY A 143 11.99 -23.96 7.22
N VAL A 144 12.01 -23.16 8.28
CA VAL A 144 12.31 -23.61 9.65
C VAL A 144 11.29 -24.64 10.13
N LYS A 145 10.00 -24.41 9.84
CA LYS A 145 8.94 -25.38 10.15
C LYS A 145 9.18 -26.73 9.48
N LYS A 146 9.56 -26.76 8.19
CA LYS A 146 9.84 -28.01 7.47
C LYS A 146 11.03 -28.75 8.09
N SER A 147 12.10 -28.03 8.42
CA SER A 147 13.28 -28.58 9.10
C SER A 147 12.93 -29.15 10.48
N TYR A 148 12.10 -28.46 11.25
CA TYR A 148 11.62 -28.92 12.55
C TYR A 148 10.87 -30.25 12.45
N HIS A 149 9.89 -30.37 11.55
CA HIS A 149 9.13 -31.62 11.37
C HIS A 149 10.01 -32.77 10.89
N ARG A 150 10.97 -32.50 10.00
CA ARG A 150 11.95 -33.50 9.56
C ARG A 150 12.78 -34.01 10.74
N LEU A 151 13.22 -33.11 11.62
CA LEU A 151 14.07 -33.49 12.75
C LEU A 151 13.29 -34.20 13.87
N ILE A 152 12.01 -33.87 14.08
CA ILE A 152 11.11 -34.66 14.94
C ILE A 152 11.12 -36.11 14.49
N HIS A 153 10.83 -36.36 13.20
CA HIS A 153 10.78 -37.72 12.65
C HIS A 153 12.11 -38.47 12.81
N ILE A 154 13.24 -37.80 12.53
CA ILE A 154 14.58 -38.42 12.71
C ILE A 154 14.81 -38.79 14.18
N THR A 155 14.43 -37.91 15.11
CA THR A 155 14.61 -38.11 16.55
C THR A 155 13.73 -39.26 17.06
N ASP A 156 12.48 -39.36 16.59
CA ASP A 156 11.58 -40.45 16.96
C ASP A 156 12.11 -41.82 16.49
N VAL A 157 12.61 -41.90 15.25
CA VAL A 157 13.29 -43.12 14.76
C VAL A 157 14.55 -43.44 15.57
N ALA A 158 15.29 -42.43 16.03
CA ALA A 158 16.45 -42.64 16.89
C ALA A 158 16.04 -43.14 18.30
N ARG A 159 14.93 -42.64 18.85
CA ARG A 159 14.35 -43.09 20.13
C ARG A 159 13.92 -44.55 20.06
N GLU A 160 13.21 -44.94 19.00
CA GLU A 160 12.80 -46.33 18.78
C GLU A 160 14.02 -47.26 18.72
N LYS A 161 15.04 -46.91 17.92
CA LYS A 161 16.27 -47.71 17.82
C LYS A 161 17.03 -47.82 19.14
N ALA A 162 17.08 -46.75 19.92
CA ALA A 162 17.71 -46.76 21.24
C ALA A 162 16.93 -47.63 22.23
N ALA A 163 15.60 -47.54 22.23
CA ALA A 163 14.72 -48.37 23.05
C ALA A 163 14.86 -49.86 22.71
N ASP A 164 14.85 -50.21 21.43
CA ASP A 164 15.05 -51.59 20.96
C ASP A 164 16.42 -52.15 21.38
N ALA A 165 17.48 -51.35 21.27
CA ALA A 165 18.81 -51.74 21.71
C ALA A 165 18.87 -51.93 23.23
N GLN A 166 18.14 -51.12 24.00
CA GLN A 166 18.04 -51.26 25.44
C GLN A 166 17.27 -52.52 25.85
N ILE A 167 16.19 -52.86 25.16
CA ILE A 167 15.44 -54.12 25.36
C ILE A 167 16.34 -55.32 25.05
N LYS A 168 17.10 -55.28 23.95
CA LYS A 168 18.07 -56.32 23.59
C LYS A 168 19.19 -56.47 24.63
N ALA A 169 19.67 -55.35 25.18
CA ALA A 169 20.67 -55.36 26.25
C ALA A 169 20.14 -56.02 27.54
N ARG A 170 18.90 -55.73 27.94
CA ARG A 170 18.26 -56.38 29.11
C ARG A 170 18.05 -57.88 28.90
N LYS A 171 17.61 -58.29 27.71
CA LYS A 171 17.39 -59.72 27.38
C LYS A 171 18.68 -60.53 27.32
N SER A 172 19.81 -59.91 26.96
CA SER A 172 21.12 -60.57 26.82
C SER A 172 21.99 -60.53 28.07
N GLU A 173 21.43 -60.09 29.20
CA GLU A 173 22.16 -59.87 30.46
C GLU A 173 22.81 -61.15 31.04
N HIS A 174 22.25 -62.33 30.68
CA HIS A 174 22.69 -63.68 31.05
C HIS A 174 23.51 -64.41 29.95
N GLY A 175 23.87 -63.74 28.86
CA GLY A 175 24.58 -64.34 27.71
C GLY A 175 26.12 -64.34 27.84
N ILE A 176 26.80 -64.96 26.85
CA ILE A 176 28.26 -65.09 26.74
C ILE A 176 28.95 -63.70 26.84
N PHE A 177 30.02 -63.60 27.65
CA PHE A 177 30.68 -62.34 28.03
C PHE A 177 31.09 -61.42 26.85
N HIS A 178 31.57 -61.98 25.74
CA HIS A 178 31.93 -61.20 24.54
C HIS A 178 30.71 -60.62 23.81
N PHE A 179 29.60 -61.35 23.79
CA PHE A 179 28.33 -60.91 23.19
C PHE A 179 27.71 -59.76 24.01
N LYS A 180 27.80 -59.83 25.34
CA LYS A 180 27.36 -58.77 26.26
C LYS A 180 28.10 -57.45 26.03
N THR A 181 29.43 -57.50 25.91
CA THR A 181 30.26 -56.30 25.70
C THR A 181 29.97 -55.61 24.36
N GLY A 182 29.73 -56.39 23.29
CA GLY A 182 29.35 -55.86 21.98
C GLY A 182 28.00 -55.14 21.99
N ILE A 183 26.99 -55.72 22.67
CA ILE A 183 25.66 -55.11 22.81
C ILE A 183 25.72 -53.82 23.63
N GLN A 184 26.47 -53.79 24.74
CA GLN A 184 26.64 -52.59 25.55
C GLN A 184 27.26 -51.44 24.73
N LYS A 185 28.29 -51.71 23.92
CA LYS A 185 28.90 -50.71 23.02
C LYS A 185 27.89 -50.20 21.97
N MET A 186 27.08 -51.08 21.40
CA MET A 186 26.04 -50.71 20.43
C MET A 186 24.97 -49.81 21.08
N THR A 187 24.48 -50.18 22.26
CA THR A 187 23.49 -49.40 23.02
C THR A 187 24.05 -48.03 23.40
N ALA A 188 25.30 -47.96 23.87
CA ALA A 188 25.96 -46.68 24.15
C ALA A 188 26.06 -45.78 22.91
N LYS A 189 26.42 -46.35 21.75
CA LYS A 189 26.49 -45.61 20.47
C LYS A 189 25.12 -45.09 20.02
N LEU A 190 24.06 -45.88 20.17
CA LEU A 190 22.71 -45.46 19.81
C LEU A 190 22.16 -44.39 20.77
N ASN A 191 22.45 -44.50 22.08
CA ASN A 191 22.11 -43.47 23.05
C ASN A 191 22.87 -42.15 22.81
N ALA A 192 24.14 -42.20 22.44
CA ALA A 192 24.90 -41.01 22.06
C ALA A 192 24.29 -40.31 20.83
N ARG A 193 23.90 -41.08 19.81
CA ARG A 193 23.19 -40.56 18.63
C ARG A 193 21.81 -39.99 18.97
N LEU A 194 21.08 -40.62 19.87
CA LEU A 194 19.79 -40.11 20.35
C LEU A 194 19.99 -38.75 21.02
N LYS A 195 20.95 -38.63 21.93
CA LYS A 195 21.27 -37.37 22.61
C LYS A 195 21.60 -36.26 21.60
N GLU A 196 22.44 -36.54 20.61
CA GLU A 196 22.76 -35.58 19.54
C GLU A 196 21.51 -35.16 18.74
N CYS A 197 20.57 -36.08 18.49
CA CYS A 197 19.31 -35.75 17.82
C CYS A 197 18.39 -34.90 18.70
N ASP A 198 18.27 -35.21 19.99
CA ASP A 198 17.49 -34.44 20.96
C ASP A 198 18.04 -33.01 21.16
N ASP A 199 19.37 -32.86 21.21
CA ASP A 199 20.04 -31.56 21.29
C ASP A 199 19.72 -30.70 20.05
N ARG A 200 19.86 -31.27 18.85
CA ARG A 200 19.51 -30.58 17.59
C ARG A 200 18.01 -30.30 17.48
N LEU A 201 17.15 -31.20 17.99
CA LEU A 201 15.71 -31.00 18.00
C LEU A 201 15.33 -29.81 18.88
N THR A 202 16.02 -29.63 20.01
CA THR A 202 15.84 -28.50 20.90
C THR A 202 16.28 -27.19 20.23
N GLU A 203 17.42 -27.21 19.54
CA GLU A 203 17.93 -26.05 18.77
C GLU A 203 16.93 -25.58 17.71
N ILE A 204 16.49 -26.47 16.82
CA ILE A 204 15.55 -26.10 15.75
C ILE A 204 14.16 -25.71 16.30
N ARG A 205 13.77 -26.26 17.46
CA ARG A 205 12.51 -25.88 18.13
C ARG A 205 12.60 -24.45 18.63
N ASN A 206 13.72 -24.08 19.23
CA ASN A 206 13.96 -22.71 19.69
C ASN A 206 13.99 -21.74 18.50
N GLU A 207 14.69 -22.10 17.43
CA GLU A 207 14.70 -21.33 16.18
C GLU A 207 13.27 -21.15 15.63
N TYR A 208 12.50 -22.23 15.53
CA TYR A 208 11.10 -22.15 15.07
C TYR A 208 10.24 -21.21 15.93
N LEU A 209 10.36 -21.28 17.26
CA LEU A 209 9.62 -20.41 18.17
C LEU A 209 10.02 -18.94 18.01
N LEU A 210 11.32 -18.66 17.87
CA LEU A 210 11.84 -17.31 17.63
C LEU A 210 11.34 -16.76 16.28
N THR A 211 11.37 -17.56 15.21
CA THR A 211 10.89 -17.16 13.89
C THR A 211 9.38 -16.91 13.90
N VAL A 212 8.59 -17.74 14.60
CA VAL A 212 7.15 -17.49 14.80
C VAL A 212 6.92 -16.16 15.53
N ALA A 213 7.69 -15.86 16.57
CA ALA A 213 7.58 -14.60 17.30
C ALA A 213 7.94 -13.39 16.41
N ALA A 214 9.02 -13.50 15.63
CA ALA A 214 9.45 -12.47 14.70
C ALA A 214 8.40 -12.18 13.62
N VAL A 215 7.86 -13.22 12.97
CA VAL A 215 6.80 -13.09 11.95
C VAL A 215 5.55 -12.44 12.53
N ASN A 216 5.12 -12.85 13.73
CA ASN A 216 3.98 -12.23 14.40
C ASN A 216 4.24 -10.75 14.69
N GLY A 217 5.45 -10.39 15.13
CA GLY A 217 5.86 -9.00 15.34
C GLY A 217 5.82 -8.18 14.05
N HIS A 218 6.39 -8.70 12.95
CA HIS A 218 6.35 -8.06 11.64
C HIS A 218 4.91 -7.87 11.14
N GLN A 219 4.06 -8.88 11.26
CA GLN A 219 2.66 -8.77 10.82
C GLN A 219 1.89 -7.74 11.66
N GLN A 220 2.11 -7.68 12.97
CA GLN A 220 1.51 -6.65 13.83
C GLN A 220 2.01 -5.25 13.48
N HIS A 221 3.30 -5.08 13.24
CA HIS A 221 3.89 -3.80 12.83
C HIS A 221 3.33 -3.34 11.48
N TYR A 222 3.23 -4.24 10.51
CA TYR A 222 2.63 -3.96 9.21
C TYR A 222 1.21 -3.38 9.33
N HIS A 223 0.36 -4.04 10.12
CA HIS A 223 -1.05 -3.63 10.26
C HIS A 223 -1.25 -2.40 11.14
N SER A 224 -0.46 -2.23 12.20
CA SER A 224 -0.62 -1.14 13.16
C SER A 224 0.11 0.14 12.77
N HIS A 225 1.20 0.04 12.00
CA HIS A 225 2.09 1.15 11.71
C HIS A 225 2.25 1.40 10.20
N ASP A 226 2.80 0.44 9.46
CA ASP A 226 3.23 0.68 8.07
C ASP A 226 2.05 0.98 7.14
N LEU A 227 1.02 0.13 7.17
CA LEU A 227 -0.16 0.31 6.32
C LEU A 227 -0.90 1.63 6.64
N PRO A 228 -1.24 1.95 7.91
CA PRO A 228 -1.83 3.25 8.25
C PRO A 228 -0.97 4.44 7.85
N LEU A 229 0.35 4.40 8.05
CA LEU A 229 1.24 5.50 7.66
C LEU A 229 1.24 5.72 6.15
N ILE A 230 1.35 4.66 5.36
CA ILE A 230 1.34 4.74 3.90
C ILE A 230 -0.01 5.28 3.41
N MET A 231 -1.12 4.81 4.00
CA MET A 231 -2.46 5.33 3.70
C MET A 231 -2.63 6.80 4.12
N LYS A 232 -2.06 7.21 5.25
CA LYS A 232 -2.15 8.58 5.80
C LYS A 232 -1.32 9.58 5.00
N VAL A 233 -0.10 9.22 4.57
CA VAL A 233 0.72 10.03 3.66
C VAL A 233 -0.02 10.28 2.33
N ARG A 234 -0.83 9.30 1.91
CA ARG A 234 -1.71 9.42 0.74
C ARG A 234 -3.00 10.23 1.01
N SER A 235 -3.53 10.24 2.24
CA SER A 235 -4.81 10.91 2.59
C SER A 235 -4.69 12.36 3.10
N LEU A 236 -3.70 12.67 3.96
CA LEU A 236 -3.53 13.96 4.65
C LEU A 236 -3.46 15.18 3.73
N ASN A 237 -3.19 14.99 2.45
CA ASN A 237 -3.03 16.10 1.51
C ASN A 237 -4.29 16.38 0.68
N SER A 238 -5.35 15.57 0.81
CA SER A 238 -6.70 15.97 0.38
C SER A 238 -7.29 17.10 1.24
N SER A 239 -6.82 17.23 2.49
CA SER A 239 -7.20 18.28 3.44
C SER A 239 -6.24 19.47 3.42
N SER A 240 -4.95 19.28 3.09
CA SER A 240 -4.00 20.40 2.98
C SER A 240 -4.24 21.30 1.75
N ILE A 241 -4.87 20.79 0.68
CA ILE A 241 -5.30 21.59 -0.48
C ILE A 241 -6.50 22.51 -0.14
N ARG A 242 -7.24 22.23 0.95
CA ARG A 242 -8.33 23.09 1.44
C ARG A 242 -7.85 24.24 2.33
N LYS A 243 -6.56 24.29 2.68
CA LYS A 243 -5.96 25.34 3.52
C LYS A 243 -4.95 26.17 2.72
N SER A 244 -5.36 26.71 1.58
CA SER A 244 -4.69 27.88 1.01
C SER A 244 -5.46 29.13 1.52
N PRO A 245 -4.81 30.07 2.22
CA PRO A 245 -5.46 31.30 2.67
C PRO A 245 -5.89 32.15 1.47
N LYS A 246 -6.98 32.88 1.68
CA LYS A 246 -7.52 33.90 0.76
C LYS A 246 -6.49 34.97 0.42
#